data_AF-A0AAP0F8S4-F1
#
_entry.id   AF-A0AAP0F8S4-F1
#
_cell.length_a   1.000
_cell.length_b   1.000
_cell.length_c   1.000
_cell.angle_alpha   90.00
_cell.angle_beta   90.00
_cell.angle_gamma   90.00
#
_symmetry.space_group_name_H-M   'P 1'
#
loop_
_entity.id
_entity.type
_entity.pdbx_description
1 polymer ?
#
loop_
_entity_poly.entity_id
_entity_poly.type
_entity_poly.pdbx_seq_one_letter_code
_entity_poly.pdbx_strand_id
1 'polypeptide(L)'
;MCSKDKKPAHVSAEIFDHYKKMQSTPDFKKKSERASKNRRTEIGGPGTRITVHISGLISIYQHAEKLAEKLGRPPTDLELCLYFHTKDHDGVTFLDSRVEKIIINNDPL
;
A
#
# COMPACT_ATOMS: atom_id res chain seq x y z
N MET A 1 -22.75 0.53 -3.86
CA MET A 1 -22.13 0.89 -2.57
C MET A 1 -22.72 -0.01 -1.48
N CYS A 2 -21.92 -0.76 -0.72
CA CYS A 2 -22.43 -1.52 0.43
C CYS A 2 -22.88 -0.55 1.54
N SER A 3 -24.16 -0.55 1.91
CA SER A 3 -24.64 0.18 3.08
C SER A 3 -23.93 -0.34 4.33
N LYS A 4 -23.21 0.54 5.02
CA LYS A 4 -22.45 0.23 6.24
C LYS A 4 -23.35 -0.18 7.41
N ASP A 5 -24.67 0.02 7.27
CA ASP A 5 -25.65 -0.19 8.34
C ASP A 5 -26.44 -1.49 8.20
N LYS A 6 -26.28 -2.24 7.10
CA LYS A 6 -27.00 -3.50 6.89
C LYS A 6 -26.23 -4.66 7.53
N LYS A 7 -26.87 -5.35 8.47
CA LYS A 7 -26.35 -6.61 9.03
C LYS A 7 -26.20 -7.65 7.91
N PRO A 8 -25.01 -8.26 7.73
CA PRO A 8 -24.87 -9.38 6.79
C PRO A 8 -25.74 -10.57 7.18
N ALA A 9 -26.24 -11.33 6.20
CA ALA A 9 -27.10 -12.49 6.46
C ALA A 9 -26.40 -13.57 7.30
N HIS A 10 -25.10 -13.75 7.10
CA HIS A 10 -24.27 -14.77 7.76
C HIS A 10 -23.74 -14.38 9.15
N VAL A 11 -24.00 -13.16 9.63
CA VAL A 11 -23.56 -12.69 10.96
C VAL A 11 -24.75 -12.62 11.90
N SER A 12 -24.61 -13.10 13.13
CA SER A 12 -25.68 -13.00 14.14
C SER A 12 -25.94 -11.52 14.51
N ALA A 13 -27.17 -11.23 14.93
CA ALA A 13 -27.55 -9.86 15.33
C ALA A 13 -26.70 -9.38 16.51
N GLU A 14 -26.50 -10.23 17.52
CA GLU A 14 -25.69 -9.94 18.70
C GLU A 14 -24.25 -9.54 18.36
N ILE A 15 -23.58 -10.30 17.49
CA ILE A 15 -22.20 -10.00 17.07
C ILE A 15 -22.16 -8.68 16.30
N PHE A 16 -23.15 -8.43 15.44
CA PHE A 16 -23.21 -7.19 14.66
C PHE A 16 -23.46 -5.97 15.55
N ASP A 17 -24.34 -6.08 16.54
CA ASP A 17 -24.64 -4.98 17.46
C ASP A 17 -23.46 -4.70 18.40
N HIS A 18 -22.80 -5.75 18.90
CA HIS A 18 -21.56 -5.60 19.66
C HIS A 18 -20.47 -4.89 18.84
N TYR A 19 -20.31 -5.28 17.56
CA TYR A 19 -19.40 -4.62 16.64
C TYR A 19 -19.73 -3.14 16.42
N LYS A 20 -21.00 -2.79 16.21
CA LYS A 20 -21.43 -1.38 16.07
C LYS A 20 -21.16 -0.57 17.33
N LYS A 21 -21.40 -1.15 18.51
CA LYS A 21 -21.07 -0.53 19.80
C LYS A 21 -19.57 -0.26 19.92
N MET A 22 -18.74 -1.23 19.58
CA MET A 22 -17.28 -1.08 19.57
C MET A 22 -16.82 0.02 18.59
N GLN A 23 -17.37 0.04 17.37
CA GLN A 23 -17.04 1.09 16.37
C GLN A 23 -17.41 2.51 16.84
N SER A 24 -18.44 2.63 17.67
CA SER A 24 -18.91 3.92 18.17
C SER A 24 -18.04 4.50 19.28
N THR A 25 -17.13 3.70 19.86
CA THR A 25 -16.24 4.13 20.94
C THR A 25 -15.27 5.23 20.49
N PRO A 26 -14.93 6.20 21.36
CA PRO A 26 -13.94 7.23 21.05
C PRO A 26 -12.58 6.66 20.63
N ASP A 27 -12.14 5.59 21.29
CA ASP A 27 -10.85 4.96 21.01
C ASP A 27 -10.80 4.35 19.61
N PHE A 28 -11.87 3.67 19.20
CA PHE A 28 -11.97 3.12 17.85
C PHE A 28 -11.96 4.24 16.80
N LYS A 29 -12.75 5.30 17.00
CA LYS A 29 -12.79 6.45 16.09
C LYS A 29 -11.43 7.10 15.94
N LYS A 30 -10.75 7.39 17.05
CA LYS A 30 -9.40 7.97 17.08
C LYS A 30 -8.39 7.08 16.35
N LYS A 31 -8.41 5.76 16.58
CA LYS A 31 -7.53 4.80 15.90
C LYS A 31 -7.83 4.74 14.40
N SER A 32 -9.11 4.72 14.02
CA SER A 32 -9.57 4.69 12.63
C SER A 32 -9.16 5.95 11.86
N GLU A 33 -9.33 7.14 12.45
CA GLU A 33 -8.88 8.41 11.89
C GLU A 33 -7.37 8.45 11.70
N ARG A 34 -6.60 8.03 12.73
CA ARG A 34 -5.14 7.93 12.63
C ARG A 34 -4.72 6.98 11.50
N ALA A 35 -5.32 5.79 11.43
CA ALA A 35 -5.05 4.84 10.36
C ALA A 35 -5.43 5.40 8.97
N SER A 36 -6.53 6.14 8.87
CA SER A 36 -6.94 6.80 7.63
C SER A 36 -5.98 7.90 7.21
N LYS A 37 -5.44 8.67 8.15
CA LYS A 37 -4.40 9.67 7.88
C LYS A 37 -3.11 8.98 7.45
N ASN A 38 -2.64 7.96 8.16
CA ASN A 38 -1.44 7.20 7.82
C ASN A 38 -1.51 6.53 6.43
N ARG A 39 -2.70 6.07 6.00
CA ARG A 39 -2.90 5.53 4.63
C ARG A 39 -2.78 6.60 3.54
N ARG A 40 -2.86 7.89 3.89
CA ARG A 40 -2.81 9.04 2.98
C ARG A 40 -1.52 9.84 3.12
N THR A 41 -0.58 9.41 3.95
CA THR A 41 0.69 10.12 4.13
C THR A 41 1.73 9.62 3.14
N GLU A 42 2.44 10.59 2.60
CA GLU A 42 3.67 10.47 1.81
C GLU A 42 4.80 10.09 2.79
N ILE A 43 5.12 8.79 2.90
CA ILE A 43 6.01 8.30 3.98
C ILE A 43 7.45 8.84 3.85
N GLY A 44 7.87 9.26 2.66
CA GLY A 44 9.21 9.81 2.41
C GLY A 44 9.31 11.34 2.50
N GLY A 45 8.24 12.05 2.89
CA GLY A 45 8.20 13.51 2.96
C GLY A 45 7.41 14.18 1.80
N PRO A 46 7.29 15.51 1.80
CA PRO A 46 6.46 16.25 0.83
C PRO A 46 6.88 16.00 -0.62
N GLY A 47 5.93 15.60 -1.46
CA GLY A 47 6.16 15.26 -2.86
C GLY A 47 6.61 13.80 -3.07
N THR A 48 6.57 12.95 -2.04
CA THR A 48 6.75 11.49 -2.22
C THR A 48 5.39 10.83 -2.44
N ARG A 49 5.32 9.73 -3.20
CA ARG A 49 4.04 9.10 -3.50
C ARG A 49 3.36 8.64 -2.20
N ILE A 50 2.04 8.87 -2.08
CA ILE A 50 1.22 8.24 -1.02
C ILE A 50 1.51 6.75 -1.06
N THR A 51 1.78 6.14 0.10
CA THR A 51 2.14 4.73 0.14
C THR A 51 1.01 3.88 -0.43
N VAL A 52 1.25 3.40 -1.66
CA VAL A 52 0.43 2.41 -2.37
C VAL A 52 0.78 1.02 -1.86
N HIS A 53 1.20 0.88 -0.60
CA HIS A 53 1.29 -0.43 0.04
C HIS A 53 -0.13 -0.89 0.35
N ILE A 54 -0.90 -1.07 -0.70
CA ILE A 54 -2.13 -1.80 -0.65
C ILE A 54 -1.62 -3.23 -0.64
N SER A 55 -1.61 -3.83 0.54
CA SER A 55 -1.42 -5.27 0.72
C SER A 55 -2.54 -6.10 0.05
N GLY A 56 -3.16 -5.59 -1.02
CA GLY A 56 -4.36 -6.07 -1.68
C GLY A 56 -4.78 -5.33 -2.96
N LEU A 57 -3.98 -4.43 -3.56
CA LEU A 57 -4.26 -3.90 -4.91
C LEU A 57 -3.00 -4.05 -5.76
N ILE A 58 -3.17 -4.85 -6.81
CA ILE A 58 -2.18 -5.27 -7.83
C ILE A 58 -1.09 -6.18 -7.26
N SER A 59 -1.12 -7.46 -7.66
CA SER A 59 -0.06 -8.40 -7.28
C SER A 59 1.27 -7.97 -7.91
N ILE A 60 2.39 -8.37 -7.29
CA ILE A 60 3.73 -8.16 -7.85
C ILE A 60 3.80 -8.66 -9.30
N TYR A 61 3.09 -9.75 -9.61
CA TYR A 61 2.95 -10.30 -10.96
C TYR A 61 2.36 -9.32 -11.98
N GLN A 62 1.27 -8.64 -11.64
CA GLN A 62 0.65 -7.66 -12.55
C GLN A 62 1.54 -6.45 -12.79
N HIS A 63 2.38 -6.08 -11.82
CA HIS A 63 3.40 -5.06 -12.03
C HIS A 63 4.56 -5.56 -12.90
N ALA A 64 4.96 -6.82 -12.73
CA ALA A 64 5.97 -7.45 -13.58
C ALA A 64 5.51 -7.56 -15.04
N GLU A 65 4.24 -7.89 -15.30
CA GLU A 65 3.66 -7.92 -16.66
C GLU A 65 3.69 -6.53 -17.31
N LYS A 66 3.21 -5.50 -16.60
CA LYS A 66 3.25 -4.11 -17.11
C LYS A 66 4.66 -3.63 -17.37
N LEU A 67 5.61 -4.01 -16.51
CA LEU A 67 7.01 -3.67 -16.72
C LEU A 67 7.60 -4.46 -17.88
N ALA A 68 7.19 -5.72 -18.07
CA ALA A 68 7.60 -6.53 -19.21
C ALA A 68 7.12 -5.96 -20.55
N GLU A 69 5.88 -5.45 -20.61
CA GLU A 69 5.35 -4.75 -21.78
C GLU A 69 6.19 -3.51 -22.13
N LYS A 70 6.65 -2.76 -21.12
CA LYS A 70 7.51 -1.58 -21.31
C LYS A 70 8.92 -1.94 -21.75
N LEU A 71 9.49 -3.01 -21.20
CA LEU A 71 10.86 -3.45 -21.48
C LEU A 71 10.95 -4.35 -22.72
N GLY A 72 9.84 -4.89 -23.21
CA GLY A 72 9.81 -5.92 -24.26
C GLY A 72 10.35 -7.28 -23.81
N ARG A 73 10.62 -7.46 -22.50
CA ARG A 73 11.16 -8.69 -21.90
C ARG A 73 10.74 -8.79 -20.43
N PRO A 74 10.77 -9.98 -19.82
CA PRO A 74 10.57 -10.11 -18.37
C PRO A 74 11.55 -9.21 -17.58
N PRO A 75 11.06 -8.47 -16.56
CA PRO A 75 11.92 -7.70 -15.69
C PRO A 75 12.70 -8.61 -14.75
N THR A 76 13.88 -8.17 -14.37
CA THR A 76 14.65 -8.75 -13.26
C THR A 76 14.05 -8.32 -11.92
N ASP A 77 14.36 -9.06 -10.86
CA ASP A 77 13.92 -8.71 -9.49
C ASP A 77 14.43 -7.33 -9.07
N LEU A 78 15.63 -6.93 -9.51
CA LEU A 78 16.19 -5.61 -9.24
C LEU A 78 15.41 -4.49 -9.95
N GLU A 79 15.09 -4.66 -11.23
CA GLU A 79 14.28 -3.70 -11.99
C GLU A 79 12.88 -3.55 -11.40
N LEU A 80 12.30 -4.66 -10.94
CA LEU A 80 11.01 -4.68 -10.28
C LEU A 80 11.08 -3.96 -8.91
N CYS A 81 12.16 -4.17 -8.16
CA CYS A 81 12.44 -3.48 -6.90
C CYS A 81 12.59 -1.97 -7.13
N LEU A 82 13.40 -1.54 -8.10
CA LEU A 82 13.56 -0.14 -8.49
C LEU A 82 12.21 0.46 -8.90
N TYR A 83 11.43 -0.27 -9.70
CA TYR A 83 10.11 0.17 -10.13
C TYR A 83 9.15 0.44 -8.95
N PHE A 84 9.23 -0.32 -7.86
CA PHE A 84 8.39 -0.09 -6.67
C PHE A 84 8.89 1.02 -5.75
N HIS A 85 10.21 1.14 -5.65
CA HIS A 85 10.85 1.93 -4.62
C HIS A 85 11.44 3.26 -5.11
N THR A 86 11.26 3.60 -6.38
CA THR A 86 11.61 4.90 -6.95
C THR A 86 10.38 5.75 -7.27
N LYS A 87 10.55 7.07 -7.19
CA LYS A 87 9.51 8.05 -7.45
C LYS A 87 9.17 8.05 -8.93
N ASP A 88 7.88 8.00 -9.25
CA ASP A 88 7.38 8.02 -10.62
C ASP A 88 8.02 6.96 -11.55
N HIS A 89 8.59 5.89 -10.98
CA HIS A 89 9.33 4.86 -11.69
C HIS A 89 10.57 5.39 -12.45
N ASP A 90 11.19 6.46 -11.95
CA ASP A 90 12.36 7.09 -12.58
C ASP A 90 13.66 6.26 -12.46
N GLY A 91 13.69 5.26 -11.58
CA GLY A 91 14.87 4.43 -11.36
C GLY A 91 15.99 5.11 -10.56
N VAL A 92 15.80 6.36 -10.11
CA VAL A 92 16.85 7.20 -9.52
C VAL A 92 16.45 7.77 -8.15
N THR A 93 15.22 8.28 -8.01
CA THR A 93 14.80 8.98 -6.79
C THR A 93 14.11 8.01 -5.84
N PHE A 94 14.83 7.50 -4.83
CA PHE A 94 14.26 6.54 -3.89
C PHE A 94 13.20 7.14 -2.96
N LEU A 95 12.14 6.37 -2.73
CA LEU A 95 11.06 6.72 -1.79
C LEU A 95 11.39 6.34 -0.33
N ASP A 96 12.37 5.45 -0.12
CA ASP A 96 12.82 4.99 1.20
C ASP A 96 14.35 4.81 1.20
N SER A 97 15.04 5.52 2.09
CA SER A 97 16.50 5.50 2.23
C SER A 97 17.06 4.14 2.68
N ARG A 98 16.23 3.26 3.24
CA ARG A 98 16.64 1.88 3.55
C ARG A 98 16.78 1.05 2.30
N VAL A 99 15.87 1.22 1.35
CA VAL A 99 15.88 0.47 0.09
C VAL A 99 17.03 0.96 -0.80
N GLU A 100 17.25 2.28 -0.84
CA GLU A 100 18.42 2.89 -1.46
C GLU A 100 19.72 2.23 -0.98
N LYS A 101 19.93 2.13 0.34
CA LYS A 101 21.12 1.48 0.92
C LYS A 101 21.23 0.01 0.53
N ILE A 102 20.13 -0.73 0.51
CA ILE A 102 20.13 -2.16 0.13
C ILE A 102 20.53 -2.30 -1.34
N ILE A 103 19.98 -1.48 -2.23
CA ILE A 103 20.28 -1.56 -3.66
C ILE A 103 21.72 -1.10 -3.94
N ILE A 104 22.17 0.00 -3.32
CA ILE A 104 23.55 0.51 -3.46
C ILE A 104 24.58 -0.50 -2.91
N ASN A 105 24.30 -1.12 -1.76
CA ASN A 105 25.24 -2.07 -1.14
C ASN A 105 25.22 -3.47 -1.78
N ASN A 106 24.28 -3.75 -2.68
CA ASN A 106 24.25 -4.99 -3.48
C ASN A 106 24.81 -4.79 -4.90
N ASP A 107 25.56 -3.71 -5.14
CA ASP A 107 26.11 -3.26 -6.43
C ASP A 107 25.07 -3.02 -7.53
N PRO A 108 24.70 -1.76 -7.81
CA PRO A 108 24.15 -1.38 -9.10
C PRO A 108 25.31 -1.04 -10.06
N LEU A 109 25.34 -1.68 -11.23
CA LEU A 109 26.18 -1.26 -12.36
C LEU A 109 25.89 0.19 -12.78
#